data_AF-A0A132B932-F1
#
_entry.id   AF-A0A132B932-F1
#
_cell.length_a   1.000
_cell.length_b   1.000
_cell.length_c   1.000
_cell.angle_alpha   90.00
_cell.angle_beta   90.00
_cell.angle_gamma   90.00
#
_symmetry.space_group_name_H-M   'P 1'
#
loop_
_entity.id
_entity.type
_entity.pdbx_description
1 polymer ?
#
loop_
_entity_poly.entity_id
_entity_poly.type
_entity_poly.pdbx_seq_one_letter_code
_entity_poly.pdbx_strand_id
1 'polypeptide(L)'
;MAPVKCGVCGRPTNLICKDCKSAAYCSKHCQVRDNALHERICEKMTVALNNLDDEHPPDEPDVTYKLGMRFDKDEPDKDMPQMIWVETVEESDTSKAISQYSDWIGGGDVRKDFFYTFHDRTIQLSTDSGKFPEENSGISQLIRGGRYSNLRNGAYPHRLRSSVVIMGVEQMTNDNRVAEYRDMTANDLRVALKCFLEDTYIFEVGGNNTENPFVALKQPEWCQAVKINNLAELHQQIPSSQFQTVLLNKKHAEIGTYEYKSVISEIIGIPLLLKRLPCTLKRKTTEEFEPNNAALSLLFGTDRIDPAKKPASGNSEYEEEDNLSFLVFREDQENLKRQQVEAMCIYGRFQKVLRRSQAKKIDEGYRSWIDAKPLGLKKPVSTEWSGRGVKRARESSPSVNKSSVEDEMGEDALKSDKEVAGAAGLLREHSLNMNTEEALNIDGDPEPEMWVPGSGHSR
;
A
#
# COMPACT_ATOMS: atom_id res chain seq x y z
N MET A 1 -16.05 29.48 -1.79
CA MET A 1 -14.75 30.17 -2.06
C MET A 1 -13.64 29.15 -2.29
N ALA A 2 -12.63 29.52 -3.08
CA ALA A 2 -11.51 28.62 -3.42
C ALA A 2 -10.64 28.29 -2.18
N PRO A 3 -10.07 27.08 -2.11
CA PRO A 3 -9.16 26.70 -1.02
C PRO A 3 -7.87 27.53 -1.05
N VAL A 4 -7.44 28.04 0.11
CA VAL A 4 -6.18 28.84 0.27
C VAL A 4 -4.92 27.97 0.36
N LYS A 5 -5.07 26.65 0.29
CA LYS A 5 -4.00 25.66 0.38
C LYS A 5 -4.05 24.75 -0.84
N CYS A 6 -2.88 24.28 -1.25
CA CYS A 6 -2.72 23.36 -2.35
C CYS A 6 -3.35 21.99 -2.00
N GLY A 7 -4.29 21.50 -2.80
CA GLY A 7 -4.98 20.21 -2.57
C GLY A 7 -4.05 18.99 -2.64
N VAL A 8 -2.83 19.20 -3.14
CA VAL A 8 -1.88 18.15 -3.47
C VAL A 8 -0.76 18.02 -2.42
N CYS A 9 -0.29 19.13 -1.87
CA CYS A 9 0.82 19.13 -0.90
C CYS A 9 0.55 19.95 0.38
N GLY A 10 -0.62 20.59 0.48
CA GLY A 10 -1.03 21.36 1.66
C GLY A 10 -0.40 22.74 1.82
N ARG A 11 0.60 23.10 1.01
CA ARG A 11 1.25 24.41 1.08
C ARG A 11 0.26 25.55 0.73
N PRO A 12 0.34 26.72 1.40
CA PRO A 12 -0.45 27.89 1.05
C PRO A 12 -0.28 28.27 -0.43
N THR A 13 -1.34 28.75 -1.06
CA THR A 13 -1.31 29.20 -2.46
C THR A 13 -2.46 30.15 -2.78
N ASN A 14 -2.21 31.02 -3.77
CA ASN A 14 -3.22 31.86 -4.40
C ASN A 14 -3.54 31.42 -5.84
N LEU A 15 -2.88 30.36 -6.35
CA LEU A 15 -3.17 29.85 -7.70
C LEU A 15 -4.40 28.94 -7.63
N ILE A 16 -5.47 29.42 -8.24
CA ILE A 16 -6.78 28.78 -8.26
C ILE A 16 -7.05 28.36 -9.71
N CYS A 17 -7.74 27.23 -9.91
CA CYS A 17 -8.20 26.82 -11.23
C CYS A 17 -9.11 27.91 -11.84
N LYS A 18 -8.82 28.33 -13.07
CA LYS A 18 -9.55 29.43 -13.73
C LYS A 18 -10.99 29.05 -14.09
N ASP A 19 -11.22 27.77 -14.37
CA ASP A 19 -12.51 27.25 -14.82
C ASP A 19 -13.44 27.05 -13.62
N CYS A 20 -13.15 26.03 -12.80
CA CYS A 20 -14.06 25.69 -11.70
C CYS A 20 -13.90 26.56 -10.45
N LYS A 21 -12.79 27.30 -10.31
CA LYS A 21 -12.48 28.11 -9.09
C LYS A 21 -12.53 27.33 -7.77
N SER A 22 -12.56 26.01 -7.84
CA SER A 22 -12.81 25.09 -6.71
C SER A 22 -11.57 24.26 -6.36
N ALA A 23 -10.53 24.30 -7.20
CA ALA A 23 -9.24 23.69 -6.91
C ALA A 23 -8.14 24.74 -6.77
N ALA A 24 -7.13 24.46 -5.96
CA ALA A 24 -5.97 25.32 -5.79
C ALA A 24 -4.67 24.54 -5.69
N TYR A 25 -3.60 25.08 -6.29
CA TYR A 25 -2.31 24.43 -6.45
C TYR A 25 -1.16 25.38 -6.10
N CYS A 26 -0.09 24.93 -5.44
CA CYS A 26 1.06 25.81 -5.18
C CYS A 26 2.01 25.96 -6.38
N SER A 27 1.83 25.13 -7.43
CA SER A 27 2.66 25.14 -8.63
C SER A 27 2.00 24.35 -9.77
N LYS A 28 2.43 24.62 -11.02
CA LYS A 28 2.03 23.83 -12.21
C LYS A 28 2.33 22.34 -12.05
N HIS A 29 3.43 22.00 -11.38
CA HIS A 29 3.76 20.60 -11.09
C HIS A 29 2.68 19.91 -10.22
N CYS A 30 2.16 20.58 -9.19
CA CYS A 30 1.08 20.02 -8.38
C CYS A 30 -0.22 19.90 -9.19
N GLN A 31 -0.52 20.87 -10.03
CA GLN A 31 -1.69 20.83 -10.92
C GLN A 31 -1.62 19.64 -11.88
N VAL A 32 -0.51 19.46 -12.60
CA VAL A 32 -0.29 18.33 -13.52
C VAL A 32 -0.44 16.99 -12.78
N ARG A 33 0.09 16.89 -11.56
CA ARG A 33 -0.04 15.68 -10.74
C ARG A 33 -1.48 15.37 -10.32
N ASP A 34 -2.31 16.39 -10.17
CA ASP A 34 -3.72 16.26 -9.79
C ASP A 34 -4.65 16.15 -11.00
N ASN A 35 -4.14 16.43 -12.20
CA ASN A 35 -4.93 16.71 -13.38
C ASN A 35 -5.97 15.64 -13.68
N ALA A 36 -5.59 14.36 -13.63
CA ALA A 36 -6.52 13.25 -13.91
C ALA A 36 -7.72 13.19 -12.94
N LEU A 37 -7.53 13.53 -11.66
CA LEU A 37 -8.65 13.63 -10.71
C LEU A 37 -9.41 14.92 -10.93
N HIS A 38 -8.68 16.03 -11.12
CA HIS A 38 -9.26 17.35 -11.29
C HIS A 38 -10.17 17.42 -12.50
N GLU A 39 -9.75 16.92 -13.66
CA GLU A 39 -10.51 16.90 -14.91
C GLU A 39 -11.89 16.24 -14.72
N ARG A 40 -11.98 15.18 -13.90
CA ARG A 40 -13.26 14.49 -13.64
C ARG A 40 -14.27 15.34 -12.89
N ILE A 41 -13.82 16.30 -12.11
CA ILE A 41 -14.71 17.11 -11.26
C ILE A 41 -14.75 18.57 -11.66
N CYS A 42 -13.78 19.03 -12.46
CA CYS A 42 -13.64 20.44 -12.82
C CYS A 42 -14.88 20.92 -13.58
N GLU A 43 -15.27 20.22 -14.64
CA GLU A 43 -16.44 20.58 -15.43
C GLU A 43 -17.72 20.56 -14.59
N LYS A 44 -17.94 19.50 -13.80
CA LYS A 44 -19.12 19.38 -12.93
C LYS A 44 -19.17 20.47 -11.86
N MET A 45 -18.03 20.82 -11.28
CA MET A 45 -17.92 21.95 -10.37
C MET A 45 -18.22 23.28 -11.07
N THR A 46 -17.70 23.50 -12.27
CA THR A 46 -17.98 24.71 -13.05
C THR A 46 -19.47 24.85 -13.34
N VAL A 47 -20.14 23.78 -13.75
CA VAL A 47 -21.59 23.78 -13.99
C VAL A 47 -22.35 24.07 -12.69
N ALA A 48 -22.09 23.33 -11.63
CA ALA A 48 -22.76 23.52 -10.34
C ALA A 48 -22.56 24.94 -9.78
N LEU A 49 -21.35 25.50 -9.91
CA LEU A 49 -21.02 26.84 -9.41
C LEU A 49 -21.57 27.98 -10.28
N ASN A 50 -21.82 27.73 -11.57
CA ASN A 50 -22.46 28.72 -12.44
C ASN A 50 -23.99 28.68 -12.31
N ASN A 51 -24.56 27.54 -11.93
CA ASN A 51 -26.00 27.35 -11.74
C ASN A 51 -26.45 27.60 -10.29
N LEU A 52 -25.58 28.13 -9.42
CA LEU A 52 -25.90 28.36 -8.00
C LEU A 52 -27.19 29.16 -7.85
N ASP A 53 -27.39 30.21 -8.65
CA ASP A 53 -28.55 31.09 -8.51
C ASP A 53 -29.88 30.41 -8.93
N ASP A 54 -29.83 29.41 -9.81
CA ASP A 54 -31.02 28.76 -10.38
C ASP A 54 -31.38 27.45 -9.65
N GLU A 55 -30.40 26.70 -9.16
CA GLU A 55 -30.59 25.36 -8.57
C GLU A 55 -30.43 25.30 -7.05
N HIS A 56 -29.85 26.33 -6.42
CA HIS A 56 -29.72 26.37 -4.96
C HIS A 56 -31.09 26.57 -4.31
N PRO A 57 -31.56 25.62 -3.47
CA PRO A 57 -32.80 25.81 -2.74
C PRO A 57 -32.68 27.03 -1.81
N PRO A 58 -33.74 27.86 -1.66
CA PRO A 58 -33.67 29.01 -0.77
C PRO A 58 -33.42 28.58 0.67
N ASP A 59 -32.53 29.29 1.38
CA ASP A 59 -32.30 29.07 2.81
C ASP A 59 -33.61 29.35 3.59
N GLU A 60 -33.98 28.42 4.49
CA GLU A 60 -35.05 28.61 5.46
C GLU A 60 -34.45 28.88 6.86
N PRO A 61 -35.21 29.43 7.84
CA PRO A 61 -34.65 29.84 9.14
C PRO A 61 -33.83 28.79 9.88
N ASP A 62 -34.19 27.51 9.72
CA ASP A 62 -33.54 26.37 10.40
C ASP A 62 -32.92 25.37 9.41
N VAL A 63 -33.00 25.65 8.11
CA VAL A 63 -32.60 24.74 7.02
C VAL A 63 -31.64 25.46 6.09
N THR A 64 -30.44 24.91 5.99
CA THR A 64 -29.41 25.38 5.04
C THR A 64 -29.01 24.23 4.13
N TYR A 65 -28.56 24.54 2.92
CA TYR A 65 -28.12 23.53 1.97
C TYR A 65 -26.60 23.57 1.81
N LYS A 66 -25.98 22.41 1.65
CA LYS A 66 -24.54 22.27 1.42
C LYS A 66 -24.26 21.46 0.16
N LEU A 67 -23.33 21.93 -0.66
CA LEU A 67 -22.92 21.20 -1.86
C LEU A 67 -22.12 19.94 -1.48
N GLY A 68 -22.64 18.78 -1.89
CA GLY A 68 -22.03 17.45 -1.74
C GLY A 68 -21.71 16.79 -3.10
N MET A 69 -20.93 15.71 -3.08
CA MET A 69 -20.72 14.82 -4.22
C MET A 69 -21.36 13.48 -3.92
N ARG A 70 -22.20 13.02 -4.84
CA ARG A 70 -22.80 11.69 -4.83
C ARG A 70 -22.12 10.82 -5.88
N PHE A 71 -21.65 9.65 -5.46
CA PHE A 71 -21.26 8.58 -6.36
C PHE A 71 -22.41 7.59 -6.43
N ASP A 72 -23.18 7.64 -7.51
CA ASP A 72 -24.28 6.71 -7.72
C ASP A 72 -23.78 5.37 -8.25
N LYS A 73 -24.44 4.29 -7.85
CA LYS A 73 -24.18 2.95 -8.32
C LYS A 73 -24.94 2.63 -9.62
N ASP A 74 -26.12 3.20 -9.83
CA ASP A 74 -27.07 2.71 -10.85
C ASP A 74 -27.13 3.56 -12.13
N GLU A 75 -26.51 4.74 -12.12
CA GLU A 75 -26.49 5.68 -13.25
C GLU A 75 -25.67 5.17 -14.44
N PRO A 76 -25.87 5.64 -15.68
CA PRO A 76 -25.05 5.24 -16.82
C PRO A 76 -23.61 5.77 -16.73
N ASP A 77 -23.42 6.90 -16.03
CA ASP A 77 -22.12 7.55 -15.80
C ASP A 77 -21.55 7.23 -14.40
N LYS A 78 -21.55 5.94 -14.00
CA LYS A 78 -21.16 5.45 -12.65
C LYS A 78 -19.79 5.89 -12.17
N ASP A 79 -18.94 6.32 -13.08
CA ASP A 79 -17.55 6.70 -12.83
C ASP A 79 -17.40 8.19 -12.45
N MET A 80 -18.48 8.97 -12.55
CA MET A 80 -18.45 10.42 -12.35
C MET A 80 -19.33 10.83 -11.17
N PRO A 81 -18.82 11.67 -10.23
CA PRO A 81 -19.65 12.18 -9.15
C PRO A 81 -20.69 13.16 -9.69
N GLN A 82 -21.89 13.09 -9.12
CA GLN A 82 -22.92 14.10 -9.26
C GLN A 82 -22.79 15.14 -8.14
N MET A 83 -22.99 16.41 -8.47
CA MET A 83 -23.09 17.45 -7.45
C MET A 83 -24.54 17.49 -6.94
N ILE A 84 -24.72 17.47 -5.62
CA ILE A 84 -26.04 17.46 -4.98
C ILE A 84 -26.10 18.50 -3.87
N TRP A 85 -27.27 19.10 -3.68
CA TRP A 85 -27.55 19.95 -2.53
C TRP A 85 -28.09 19.09 -1.39
N VAL A 86 -27.32 18.99 -0.31
CA VAL A 86 -27.72 18.23 0.86
C VAL A 86 -28.31 19.19 1.88
N GLU A 87 -29.56 18.92 2.24
CA GLU A 87 -30.26 19.64 3.28
C GLU A 87 -29.58 19.41 4.64
N THR A 88 -29.34 20.50 5.37
CA THR A 88 -28.75 20.50 6.71
C THR A 88 -29.61 21.33 7.65
N VAL A 89 -30.14 20.68 8.67
CA VAL A 89 -31.05 21.27 9.65
C VAL A 89 -30.27 21.60 10.91
N GLU A 90 -30.37 22.82 11.42
CA GLU A 90 -29.75 23.18 12.69
C GLU A 90 -30.61 22.64 13.84
N GLU A 91 -30.04 21.75 14.66
CA GLU A 91 -30.73 21.24 15.83
C GLU A 91 -30.65 22.27 16.97
N SER A 92 -31.79 22.89 17.28
CA SER A 92 -31.93 23.98 18.26
C SER A 92 -31.30 23.71 19.63
N ASP A 93 -31.23 22.45 20.07
CA ASP A 93 -30.69 22.07 21.38
C ASP A 93 -29.17 21.84 21.40
N THR A 94 -28.54 21.58 20.25
CA THR A 94 -27.14 21.13 20.20
C THR A 94 -26.23 22.01 19.35
N SER A 95 -26.79 22.96 18.60
CA SER A 95 -26.07 23.72 17.55
C SER A 95 -25.34 22.81 16.56
N LYS A 96 -25.78 21.55 16.42
CA LYS A 96 -25.25 20.62 15.44
C LYS A 96 -26.14 20.65 14.21
N ALA A 97 -25.52 20.82 13.05
CA ALA A 97 -26.19 20.62 11.78
C ALA A 97 -26.40 19.12 11.54
N ILE A 98 -27.66 18.70 11.42
CA ILE A 98 -28.04 17.35 11.00
C ILE A 98 -28.28 17.39 9.49
N SER A 99 -27.38 16.75 8.75
CA SER A 99 -27.57 16.58 7.31
C SER A 99 -28.52 15.41 7.00
N GLN A 100 -29.50 15.65 6.13
CA GLN A 100 -30.49 14.69 5.64
C GLN A 100 -29.98 13.98 4.38
N TYR A 101 -29.65 12.68 4.49
CA TYR A 101 -29.07 11.90 3.38
C TYR A 101 -29.98 10.81 2.84
N SER A 102 -31.12 10.55 3.50
CA SER A 102 -32.03 9.45 3.17
C SER A 102 -32.38 9.41 1.69
N ASP A 103 -32.62 10.59 1.13
CA ASP A 103 -33.10 10.79 -0.23
C ASP A 103 -32.00 10.51 -1.27
N TRP A 104 -30.74 10.66 -0.87
CA TRP A 104 -29.57 10.49 -1.74
C TRP A 104 -28.95 9.10 -1.65
N ILE A 105 -29.16 8.40 -0.53
CA ILE A 105 -28.52 7.11 -0.24
C ILE A 105 -29.46 5.91 -0.47
N GLY A 106 -30.76 6.15 -0.66
CA GLY A 106 -31.73 5.10 -1.02
C GLY A 106 -32.56 4.56 0.15
N GLY A 107 -32.71 5.34 1.23
CA GLY A 107 -33.65 5.04 2.32
C GLY A 107 -33.25 3.96 3.33
N GLY A 108 -32.04 3.38 3.23
CA GLY A 108 -31.49 2.47 4.22
C GLY A 108 -30.95 3.17 5.48
N ASP A 109 -30.52 2.36 6.46
CA ASP A 109 -29.82 2.85 7.65
C ASP A 109 -28.52 3.57 7.22
N VAL A 110 -28.47 4.89 7.38
CA VAL A 110 -27.34 5.70 6.93
C VAL A 110 -26.19 5.58 7.92
N ARG A 111 -25.05 5.09 7.43
CA ARG A 111 -23.78 5.12 8.16
C ARG A 111 -23.06 6.43 7.86
N LYS A 112 -22.53 7.07 8.91
CA LYS A 112 -21.75 8.31 8.82
C LYS A 112 -20.35 8.06 9.37
N ASP A 113 -19.34 8.23 8.53
CA ASP A 113 -17.93 8.21 8.92
C ASP A 113 -17.35 9.62 8.75
N PHE A 114 -16.49 10.05 9.69
CA PHE A 114 -15.90 11.39 9.72
C PHE A 114 -14.37 11.31 9.62
N PHE A 115 -13.79 12.20 8.82
CA PHE A 115 -12.34 12.24 8.57
C PHE A 115 -11.81 13.66 8.72
N TYR A 116 -10.64 13.82 9.32
CA TYR A 116 -9.98 15.12 9.46
C TYR A 116 -9.04 15.37 8.29
N THR A 117 -9.10 16.57 7.72
CA THR A 117 -8.26 16.99 6.60
C THR A 117 -7.05 17.82 7.05
N PHE A 118 -6.02 17.94 6.20
CA PHE A 118 -4.90 18.88 6.37
C PHE A 118 -5.32 20.37 6.40
N HIS A 119 -6.60 20.65 6.18
CA HIS A 119 -7.14 21.99 6.04
C HIS A 119 -8.02 22.39 7.22
N ASP A 120 -7.92 21.68 8.35
CA ASP A 120 -8.75 21.91 9.54
C ASP A 120 -10.25 21.72 9.25
N ARG A 121 -10.57 21.02 8.15
CA ARG A 121 -11.93 20.63 7.77
C ARG A 121 -12.19 19.19 8.16
N THR A 122 -13.42 18.89 8.49
CA THR A 122 -13.88 17.51 8.62
C THR A 122 -14.61 17.14 7.32
N ILE A 123 -14.34 15.98 6.76
CA ILE A 123 -15.12 15.42 5.65
C ILE A 123 -16.04 14.37 6.26
N GLN A 124 -17.34 14.48 5.96
CA GLN A 124 -18.29 13.42 6.24
C GLN A 124 -18.46 12.55 5.01
N LEU A 125 -18.38 11.26 5.23
CA LEU A 125 -18.74 10.22 4.29
C LEU A 125 -20.02 9.55 4.78
N SER A 126 -21.06 9.61 3.97
CA SER A 126 -22.33 8.94 4.26
C SER A 126 -22.53 7.81 3.27
N THR A 127 -22.83 6.60 3.77
CA THR A 127 -23.09 5.41 2.96
C THR A 127 -24.33 4.67 3.44
N ASP A 128 -24.95 3.91 2.56
CA ASP A 128 -25.99 2.96 2.98
C ASP A 128 -25.31 1.81 3.73
N SER A 129 -25.78 1.48 4.93
CA SER A 129 -25.36 0.28 5.66
C SER A 129 -25.93 -1.02 5.07
N GLY A 130 -26.84 -0.91 4.10
CA GLY A 130 -27.49 -2.01 3.40
C GLY A 130 -26.53 -3.04 2.83
N LYS A 131 -27.01 -4.29 2.76
CA LYS A 131 -26.28 -5.44 2.22
C LYS A 131 -26.22 -5.42 0.69
N PHE A 132 -25.67 -4.37 0.09
CA PHE A 132 -25.44 -4.39 -1.35
C PHE A 132 -24.31 -5.39 -1.65
N PRO A 133 -24.52 -6.33 -2.60
CA PRO A 133 -23.51 -7.31 -2.95
C PRO A 133 -22.39 -6.72 -3.81
N GLU A 134 -22.70 -5.66 -4.57
CA GLU A 134 -21.84 -5.08 -5.60
C GLU A 134 -21.09 -3.84 -5.10
N GLU A 135 -19.90 -3.59 -5.63
CA GLU A 135 -19.06 -2.44 -5.27
C GLU A 135 -19.51 -1.17 -6.02
N ASN A 136 -19.39 0.01 -5.38
CA ASN A 136 -19.57 1.28 -6.07
C ASN A 136 -18.42 1.47 -7.07
N SER A 137 -18.70 1.39 -8.37
CA SER A 137 -17.66 1.38 -9.40
C SER A 137 -16.88 2.70 -9.45
N GLY A 138 -17.54 3.84 -9.26
CA GLY A 138 -16.90 5.15 -9.24
C GLY A 138 -15.87 5.27 -8.13
N ILE A 139 -16.25 4.94 -6.89
CA ILE A 139 -15.31 4.92 -5.77
C ILE A 139 -14.22 3.88 -6.01
N SER A 140 -14.59 2.65 -6.41
CA SER A 140 -13.65 1.56 -6.64
C SER A 140 -12.59 1.89 -7.69
N GLN A 141 -12.96 2.66 -8.72
CA GLN A 141 -12.04 3.15 -9.74
C GLN A 141 -11.07 4.19 -9.16
N LEU A 142 -11.54 5.12 -8.33
CA LEU A 142 -10.71 6.16 -7.73
C LEU A 142 -9.65 5.58 -6.79
N ILE A 143 -9.99 4.54 -6.03
CA ILE A 143 -9.08 3.88 -5.07
C ILE A 143 -8.39 2.63 -5.65
N ARG A 144 -8.63 2.33 -6.93
CA ARG A 144 -8.14 1.10 -7.58
C ARG A 144 -6.66 0.90 -7.34
N GLY A 145 -6.28 -0.29 -6.87
CA GLY A 145 -4.90 -0.63 -6.55
C GLY A 145 -4.57 -0.49 -5.06
N GLY A 146 -5.28 0.32 -4.29
CA GLY A 146 -5.07 0.37 -2.83
C GLY A 146 -5.46 -0.97 -2.18
N ARG A 147 -4.51 -1.67 -1.57
CA ARG A 147 -4.78 -2.93 -0.84
C ARG A 147 -4.92 -2.70 0.66
N TYR A 148 -5.93 -3.35 1.20
CA TYR A 148 -6.37 -3.29 2.59
C TYR A 148 -5.35 -3.92 3.56
N SER A 149 -4.88 -3.13 4.52
CA SER A 149 -4.97 -3.59 5.92
C SER A 149 -5.19 -2.37 6.79
N ASN A 150 -6.24 -2.40 7.61
CA ASN A 150 -6.48 -1.43 8.68
C ASN A 150 -6.76 0.01 8.25
N LEU A 151 -7.60 0.23 7.23
CA LEU A 151 -8.19 1.56 7.02
C LEU A 151 -8.85 2.01 8.33
N ARG A 152 -8.35 3.10 8.91
CA ARG A 152 -8.86 3.69 10.15
C ARG A 152 -10.37 3.97 9.99
N ASN A 153 -11.12 3.72 11.05
CA ASN A 153 -12.59 3.89 11.12
C ASN A 153 -13.40 2.95 10.21
N GLY A 154 -12.74 2.01 9.54
CA GLY A 154 -13.41 0.96 8.79
C GLY A 154 -14.07 1.44 7.50
N ALA A 155 -13.44 2.39 6.82
CA ALA A 155 -13.77 2.82 5.45
C ALA A 155 -13.39 1.76 4.40
N TYR A 156 -13.67 0.48 4.68
CA TYR A 156 -13.33 -0.59 3.75
C TYR A 156 -14.18 -0.46 2.49
N PRO A 157 -13.62 -0.61 1.29
CA PRO A 157 -14.38 -0.62 0.03
C PRO A 157 -15.59 -1.55 -0.02
N HIS A 158 -15.59 -2.69 0.69
CA HIS A 158 -16.79 -3.53 0.82
C HIS A 158 -17.93 -2.87 1.61
N ARG A 159 -17.67 -1.74 2.27
CA ARG A 159 -18.64 -0.84 2.91
C ARG A 159 -18.99 0.37 2.05
N LEU A 160 -18.33 0.53 0.90
CA LEU A 160 -18.57 1.55 -0.11
C LEU A 160 -19.32 0.93 -1.31
N ARG A 161 -20.30 0.07 -1.01
CA ARG A 161 -21.02 -0.76 -2.00
C ARG A 161 -22.31 -0.13 -2.54
N SER A 162 -22.74 0.95 -1.91
CA SER A 162 -23.96 1.70 -2.22
C SER A 162 -23.61 3.07 -2.77
N SER A 163 -24.62 3.91 -2.95
CA SER A 163 -24.42 5.34 -3.17
C SER A 163 -23.60 5.93 -2.02
N VAL A 164 -22.56 6.68 -2.39
CA VAL A 164 -21.66 7.32 -1.44
C VAL A 164 -21.82 8.82 -1.57
N VAL A 165 -22.13 9.50 -0.46
CA VAL A 165 -22.19 10.96 -0.41
C VAL A 165 -21.00 11.48 0.39
N ILE A 166 -20.25 12.40 -0.22
CA ILE A 166 -19.11 13.08 0.38
C ILE A 166 -19.49 14.56 0.57
N MET A 167 -19.25 15.09 1.76
CA MET A 167 -19.50 16.49 2.08
C MET A 167 -18.44 17.03 3.03
N GLY A 168 -18.11 18.31 2.90
CA GLY A 168 -17.43 19.04 3.96
C GLY A 168 -18.38 19.22 5.14
N VAL A 169 -17.97 18.79 6.33
CA VAL A 169 -18.70 19.05 7.57
C VAL A 169 -17.85 19.80 8.56
N GLU A 170 -18.57 20.46 9.43
CA GLU A 170 -18.02 21.40 10.34
C GLU A 170 -18.15 20.79 11.73
N GLN A 171 -17.02 20.40 12.31
CA GLN A 171 -16.95 20.17 13.74
C GLN A 171 -16.02 21.21 14.32
N MET A 172 -16.47 22.47 14.39
CA MET A 172 -15.82 23.46 15.24
C MET A 172 -16.86 24.30 15.94
N THR A 173 -17.14 23.93 17.18
CA THR A 173 -18.09 24.58 18.09
C THR A 173 -17.77 26.04 18.44
N ASN A 174 -16.78 26.70 17.80
CA ASN A 174 -16.28 28.01 18.21
C ASN A 174 -15.64 28.88 17.10
N ASP A 175 -15.77 28.57 15.80
CA ASP A 175 -15.10 29.37 14.75
C ASP A 175 -16.10 30.16 13.90
N ASN A 176 -16.22 31.47 14.08
CA ASN A 176 -17.17 32.29 13.30
C ASN A 176 -16.85 32.39 11.79
N ARG A 177 -15.72 31.84 11.32
CA ARG A 177 -15.38 31.71 9.89
C ARG A 177 -16.22 30.67 9.14
N VAL A 178 -17.00 29.92 9.91
CA VAL A 178 -17.89 28.83 9.51
C VAL A 178 -18.92 29.20 8.44
N ALA A 179 -19.41 30.43 8.44
CA ALA A 179 -20.35 30.89 7.42
C ALA A 179 -19.70 31.02 6.02
N GLU A 180 -18.38 31.08 5.91
CA GLU A 180 -17.66 31.29 4.64
C GLU A 180 -17.42 29.98 3.85
N TYR A 181 -17.57 28.81 4.48
CA TYR A 181 -17.21 27.51 3.90
C TYR A 181 -18.37 26.52 3.93
N ARG A 182 -19.47 26.85 3.25
CA ARG A 182 -20.66 25.99 3.16
C ARG A 182 -20.50 24.80 2.20
N ASP A 183 -19.66 24.94 1.18
CA ASP A 183 -19.64 24.02 0.03
C ASP A 183 -18.36 23.19 -0.09
N MET A 184 -18.53 21.96 -0.54
CA MET A 184 -17.40 21.12 -0.92
C MET A 184 -16.68 21.69 -2.13
N THR A 185 -15.35 21.62 -2.08
CA THR A 185 -14.45 22.06 -3.13
C THR A 185 -13.84 20.87 -3.88
N ALA A 186 -13.30 21.10 -5.06
CA ALA A 186 -12.60 20.06 -5.83
C ALA A 186 -11.38 19.50 -5.06
N ASN A 187 -10.71 20.35 -4.27
CA ASN A 187 -9.62 19.88 -3.39
C ASN A 187 -10.12 18.92 -2.30
N ASP A 188 -11.36 19.04 -1.83
CA ASP A 188 -11.88 18.18 -0.77
C ASP A 188 -12.05 16.73 -1.25
N LEU A 189 -12.35 16.48 -2.54
CA LEU A 189 -12.35 15.11 -3.09
C LEU A 189 -10.94 14.50 -3.04
N ARG A 190 -9.90 15.26 -3.39
CA ARG A 190 -8.51 14.79 -3.28
C ARG A 190 -8.18 14.39 -1.85
N VAL A 191 -8.66 15.15 -0.87
CA VAL A 191 -8.45 14.82 0.54
C VAL A 191 -9.28 13.59 0.95
N ALA A 192 -10.53 13.47 0.52
CA ALA A 192 -11.34 12.27 0.76
C ALA A 192 -10.66 11.02 0.19
N LEU A 193 -10.10 11.10 -1.02
CA LEU A 193 -9.30 10.02 -1.61
C LEU A 193 -8.04 9.69 -0.81
N LYS A 194 -7.36 10.72 -0.29
CA LYS A 194 -6.23 10.49 0.59
C LYS A 194 -6.67 9.72 1.84
N CYS A 195 -7.84 9.99 2.42
CA CYS A 195 -8.35 9.27 3.58
C CYS A 195 -8.54 7.77 3.29
N PHE A 196 -9.05 7.42 2.10
CA PHE A 196 -9.17 6.01 1.69
C PHE A 196 -7.83 5.31 1.49
N LEU A 197 -6.73 6.06 1.37
CA LEU A 197 -5.41 5.55 1.00
C LEU A 197 -4.33 5.82 2.05
N GLU A 198 -4.61 6.58 3.11
CA GLU A 198 -3.62 7.05 4.08
C GLU A 198 -2.94 5.90 4.83
N ASP A 199 -3.72 4.88 5.19
CA ASP A 199 -3.22 3.64 5.83
C ASP A 199 -2.89 2.55 4.80
N THR A 200 -2.90 2.88 3.51
CA THR A 200 -2.49 1.95 2.48
C THR A 200 -0.97 1.92 2.43
N TYR A 201 -0.39 0.78 2.80
CA TYR A 201 1.05 0.55 2.68
C TYR A 201 1.43 -0.19 1.41
N ILE A 202 0.46 -0.82 0.73
CA ILE A 202 0.64 -1.53 -0.55
C ILE A 202 -0.34 -0.98 -1.58
N PHE A 203 0.21 -0.54 -2.71
CA PHE A 203 -0.57 -0.10 -3.87
C PHE A 203 -0.28 -1.01 -5.07
N GLU A 204 -1.23 -1.83 -5.45
CA GLU A 204 -1.14 -2.70 -6.62
C GLU A 204 -1.10 -1.87 -7.91
N VAL A 205 -0.04 -2.08 -8.70
CA VAL A 205 0.06 -1.50 -10.04
C VAL A 205 -0.69 -2.43 -11.00
N GLY A 206 -1.50 -1.86 -11.90
CA GLY A 206 -2.24 -2.65 -12.88
C GLY A 206 -1.33 -3.47 -13.78
N GLY A 207 -1.86 -4.51 -14.44
CA GLY A 207 -1.07 -5.44 -15.28
C GLY A 207 -0.25 -4.78 -16.40
N ASN A 208 -0.65 -3.60 -16.85
CA ASN A 208 0.09 -2.79 -17.82
C ASN A 208 1.13 -1.85 -17.17
N ASN A 209 1.47 -2.05 -15.90
CA ASN A 209 2.22 -1.11 -15.07
C ASN A 209 1.61 0.30 -15.02
N THR A 210 0.32 0.44 -15.34
CA THR A 210 -0.38 1.72 -15.25
C THR A 210 -0.70 1.99 -13.77
N GLU A 211 0.01 2.95 -13.20
CA GLU A 211 -0.33 3.53 -11.90
C GLU A 211 -1.74 4.11 -11.94
N ASN A 212 -2.43 4.10 -10.80
CA ASN A 212 -3.73 4.74 -10.72
C ASN A 212 -3.53 6.26 -10.90
N PRO A 213 -4.08 6.87 -11.96
CA PRO A 213 -3.84 8.28 -12.25
C PRO A 213 -4.48 9.21 -11.21
N PHE A 214 -5.42 8.69 -10.42
CA PHE A 214 -6.10 9.43 -9.36
C PHE A 214 -5.32 9.41 -8.04
N VAL A 215 -4.18 8.73 -7.94
CA VAL A 215 -3.42 8.64 -6.69
C VAL A 215 -2.04 9.25 -6.86
N ALA A 216 -1.83 10.38 -6.19
CA ALA A 216 -0.56 11.09 -6.21
C ALA A 216 0.44 10.44 -5.23
N LEU A 217 1.09 9.35 -5.66
CA LEU A 217 2.12 8.67 -4.88
C LEU A 217 3.42 9.48 -4.92
N LYS A 218 3.85 10.01 -3.77
CA LYS A 218 5.01 10.91 -3.69
C LYS A 218 6.30 10.13 -3.52
N GLN A 219 7.20 10.19 -4.49
CA GLN A 219 8.59 9.75 -4.32
C GLN A 219 9.35 10.71 -3.37
N PRO A 220 10.28 10.24 -2.51
CA PRO A 220 10.79 8.86 -2.40
C PRO A 220 10.02 7.97 -1.41
N GLU A 221 8.82 8.39 -0.98
CA GLU A 221 8.07 7.70 0.09
C GLU A 221 7.57 6.31 -0.34
N TRP A 222 7.50 6.06 -1.65
CA TRP A 222 7.03 4.81 -2.22
C TRP A 222 8.15 4.10 -2.99
N CYS A 223 8.34 2.79 -2.82
CA CYS A 223 9.25 2.00 -3.66
C CYS A 223 8.53 0.84 -4.33
N GLN A 224 9.09 0.34 -5.44
CA GLN A 224 8.60 -0.88 -6.07
C GLN A 224 8.91 -2.10 -5.20
N ALA A 225 7.90 -2.94 -5.02
CA ALA A 225 7.95 -4.23 -4.37
C ALA A 225 7.22 -5.27 -5.25
N VAL A 226 7.24 -6.53 -4.83
CA VAL A 226 6.62 -7.62 -5.59
C VAL A 226 5.67 -8.39 -4.69
N LYS A 227 4.42 -8.51 -5.10
CA LYS A 227 3.45 -9.43 -4.51
C LYS A 227 3.51 -10.76 -5.24
N ILE A 228 3.73 -11.85 -4.51
CA ILE A 228 3.59 -13.22 -5.00
C ILE A 228 2.16 -13.66 -4.71
N ASN A 229 1.31 -13.62 -5.73
CA ASN A 229 -0.08 -14.01 -5.65
C ASN A 229 -0.22 -15.51 -5.42
N ASN A 230 -1.18 -15.90 -4.58
CA ASN A 230 -1.61 -17.28 -4.42
C ASN A 230 -2.48 -17.73 -5.61
N LEU A 231 -2.81 -19.02 -5.68
CA LEU A 231 -3.59 -19.57 -6.81
C LEU A 231 -5.02 -19.03 -6.85
N ALA A 232 -5.63 -18.81 -5.68
CA ALA A 232 -6.99 -18.28 -5.59
C ALA A 232 -7.13 -16.86 -6.17
N GLU A 233 -6.16 -15.98 -5.90
CA GLU A 233 -6.11 -14.64 -6.46
C GLU A 233 -5.86 -14.67 -7.98
N LEU A 234 -4.99 -15.58 -8.45
CA LEU A 234 -4.71 -15.77 -9.87
C LEU A 234 -5.96 -16.14 -10.67
N HIS A 235 -6.83 -16.98 -10.10
CA HIS A 235 -8.05 -17.44 -10.77
C HIS A 235 -9.14 -16.37 -10.84
N GLN A 236 -9.11 -15.38 -9.93
CA GLN A 236 -10.16 -14.35 -9.86
C GLN A 236 -9.78 -13.05 -10.56
N GLN A 237 -8.49 -12.74 -10.65
CA GLN A 237 -8.03 -11.52 -11.27
C GLN A 237 -7.51 -11.82 -12.67
N ILE A 238 -8.30 -11.45 -13.68
CA ILE A 238 -7.86 -11.45 -15.07
C ILE A 238 -7.39 -10.04 -15.44
N PRO A 239 -6.16 -9.85 -15.95
CA PRO A 239 -5.00 -10.75 -15.93
C PRO A 239 -4.08 -10.41 -14.75
N SER A 240 -4.01 -11.29 -13.76
CA SER A 240 -2.98 -11.22 -12.71
C SER A 240 -1.88 -12.24 -13.00
N SER A 241 -0.63 -11.80 -12.90
CA SER A 241 0.54 -12.69 -12.93
C SER A 241 0.86 -13.20 -11.53
N GLN A 242 1.51 -14.36 -11.43
CA GLN A 242 1.99 -14.90 -10.16
C GLN A 242 2.83 -13.89 -9.38
N PHE A 243 3.63 -13.10 -10.10
CA PHE A 243 4.42 -12.01 -9.55
C PHE A 243 3.82 -10.69 -10.03
N GLN A 244 3.30 -9.88 -9.12
CA GLN A 244 2.68 -8.59 -9.42
C GLN A 244 3.53 -7.46 -8.84
N THR A 245 3.80 -6.44 -9.65
CA THR A 245 4.46 -5.22 -9.16
C THR A 245 3.49 -4.45 -8.28
N VAL A 246 3.97 -4.05 -7.11
CA VAL A 246 3.23 -3.18 -6.19
C VAL A 246 4.12 -2.03 -5.75
N LEU A 247 3.54 -0.94 -5.28
CA LEU A 247 4.24 0.17 -4.64
C LEU A 247 4.06 0.06 -3.14
N LEU A 248 5.16 0.26 -2.41
CA LEU A 248 5.25 0.08 -0.98
C LEU A 248 5.55 1.41 -0.30
N ASN A 249 4.73 1.82 0.67
CA ASN A 249 4.96 3.03 1.45
C ASN A 249 6.05 2.78 2.52
N LYS A 250 7.25 3.31 2.29
CA LYS A 250 8.44 3.14 3.15
C LYS A 250 8.25 3.57 4.60
N LYS A 251 7.37 4.55 4.82
CA LYS A 251 7.15 5.16 6.14
C LYS A 251 6.07 4.46 6.95
N HIS A 252 5.36 3.49 6.37
CA HIS A 252 4.26 2.84 7.05
C HIS A 252 4.77 1.87 8.12
N ALA A 253 4.15 1.88 9.30
CA ALA A 253 4.60 1.07 10.44
C ALA A 253 4.62 -0.44 10.14
N GLU A 254 3.67 -0.90 9.33
CA GLU A 254 3.59 -2.30 8.88
C GLU A 254 4.80 -2.77 8.05
N ILE A 255 5.63 -1.87 7.50
CA ILE A 255 6.84 -2.28 6.77
C ILE A 255 7.92 -2.77 7.74
N GLY A 256 7.94 -2.23 8.96
CA GLY A 256 8.88 -2.67 10.00
C GLY A 256 8.57 -4.08 10.54
N THR A 257 7.36 -4.59 10.32
CA THR A 257 6.90 -5.90 10.79
C THR A 257 6.90 -6.91 9.65
N TYR A 258 8.09 -7.44 9.32
CA TYR A 258 8.23 -8.58 8.41
C TYR A 258 8.27 -9.90 9.19
N GLU A 259 7.90 -11.01 8.54
CA GLU A 259 7.82 -12.31 9.20
C GLU A 259 9.02 -13.19 8.84
N TYR A 260 9.53 -13.04 7.62
CA TYR A 260 10.59 -13.88 7.10
C TYR A 260 11.62 -13.09 6.31
N LYS A 261 12.84 -13.64 6.29
CA LYS A 261 13.95 -13.18 5.46
C LYS A 261 14.33 -14.31 4.51
N SER A 262 14.51 -14.02 3.22
CA SER A 262 14.80 -15.04 2.21
C SER A 262 16.26 -15.47 2.25
N VAL A 263 16.51 -16.75 2.54
CA VAL A 263 17.85 -17.34 2.57
C VAL A 263 18.55 -17.25 1.20
N ILE A 264 17.82 -17.45 0.10
CA ILE A 264 18.38 -17.34 -1.25
C ILE A 264 18.86 -15.91 -1.53
N SER A 265 18.04 -14.95 -1.14
CA SER A 265 18.31 -13.55 -1.42
C SER A 265 19.54 -13.03 -0.68
N GLU A 266 19.78 -13.53 0.54
CA GLU A 266 21.00 -13.24 1.30
C GLU A 266 22.24 -13.79 0.61
N ILE A 267 22.18 -15.02 0.08
CA ILE A 267 23.29 -15.63 -0.67
C ILE A 267 23.63 -14.81 -1.92
N ILE A 268 22.62 -14.23 -2.58
CA ILE A 268 22.78 -13.41 -3.78
C ILE A 268 23.24 -11.98 -3.43
N GLY A 269 23.21 -11.58 -2.15
CA GLY A 269 23.61 -10.24 -1.70
C GLY A 269 22.54 -9.17 -1.90
N ILE A 270 21.27 -9.56 -2.05
CA ILE A 270 20.13 -8.64 -2.14
C ILE A 270 19.08 -9.12 -1.13
N PRO A 271 19.21 -8.79 0.17
CA PRO A 271 18.32 -9.31 1.19
C PRO A 271 16.86 -8.91 0.94
N LEU A 272 15.99 -9.91 0.82
CA LEU A 272 14.55 -9.77 0.65
C LEU A 272 13.82 -10.15 1.93
N LEU A 273 12.91 -9.27 2.33
CA LEU A 273 11.96 -9.44 3.41
C LEU A 273 10.62 -9.90 2.83
N LEU A 274 9.96 -10.80 3.55
CA LEU A 274 8.65 -11.33 3.18
C LEU A 274 7.65 -11.10 4.31
N LYS A 275 6.45 -10.69 3.91
CA LYS A 275 5.30 -10.49 4.79
C LYS A 275 4.09 -11.20 4.19
N ARG A 276 3.42 -12.05 4.98
CA ARG A 276 2.14 -12.63 4.59
C ARG A 276 1.11 -11.53 4.38
N LEU A 277 0.33 -11.67 3.32
CA LEU A 277 -0.83 -10.83 3.05
C LEU A 277 -2.09 -11.66 3.29
N PRO A 278 -3.08 -11.14 4.04
CA PRO A 278 -4.34 -11.81 4.21
C PRO A 278 -5.00 -12.03 2.85
N CYS A 279 -5.47 -13.24 2.59
CA CYS A 279 -6.24 -13.53 1.40
C CYS A 279 -7.55 -12.74 1.47
N THR A 280 -7.81 -11.87 0.49
CA THR A 280 -9.04 -11.07 0.45
C THR A 280 -10.28 -11.91 0.10
N LEU A 281 -10.08 -13.16 -0.31
CA LEU A 281 -11.11 -14.01 -0.88
C LEU A 281 -11.66 -14.95 0.19
N LYS A 282 -12.88 -14.67 0.66
CA LYS A 282 -13.60 -15.49 1.65
C LYS A 282 -14.21 -16.79 1.07
N ARG A 283 -13.85 -17.20 -0.16
CA ARG A 283 -14.49 -18.38 -0.76
C ARG A 283 -13.98 -19.65 -0.10
N LYS A 284 -14.86 -20.29 0.67
CA LYS A 284 -14.75 -21.63 1.26
C LYS A 284 -15.01 -22.74 0.25
N THR A 285 -14.58 -22.59 -1.01
CA THR A 285 -14.60 -23.75 -1.89
C THR A 285 -13.46 -24.63 -1.43
N THR A 286 -13.78 -25.81 -0.92
CA THR A 286 -12.84 -26.86 -0.47
C THR A 286 -11.97 -27.43 -1.60
N GLU A 287 -11.99 -26.80 -2.78
CA GLU A 287 -11.03 -27.08 -3.84
C GLU A 287 -9.64 -26.80 -3.30
N GLU A 288 -8.79 -27.81 -3.43
CA GLU A 288 -7.56 -28.03 -2.68
C GLU A 288 -6.69 -26.77 -2.60
N PHE A 289 -6.46 -26.29 -1.39
CA PHE A 289 -5.53 -25.19 -1.12
C PHE A 289 -4.12 -25.62 -1.52
N GLU A 290 -3.67 -25.21 -2.71
CA GLU A 290 -2.29 -25.43 -3.11
C GLU A 290 -1.37 -24.40 -2.45
N PRO A 291 -0.24 -24.85 -1.85
CA PRO A 291 0.73 -23.94 -1.27
C PRO A 291 1.33 -23.03 -2.34
N ASN A 292 1.61 -21.77 -1.96
CA ASN A 292 2.30 -20.81 -2.82
C ASN A 292 3.76 -21.22 -3.04
N ASN A 293 3.98 -22.16 -3.97
CA ASN A 293 5.28 -22.79 -4.22
C ASN A 293 6.36 -21.77 -4.57
N ALA A 294 6.02 -20.67 -5.24
CA ALA A 294 6.97 -19.59 -5.54
C ALA A 294 7.47 -18.89 -4.27
N ALA A 295 6.56 -18.55 -3.35
CA ALA A 295 6.93 -17.98 -2.05
C ALA A 295 7.75 -18.96 -1.21
N LEU A 296 7.34 -20.24 -1.14
CA LEU A 296 8.09 -21.28 -0.42
C LEU A 296 9.49 -21.51 -0.99
N SER A 297 9.62 -21.47 -2.33
CA SER A 297 10.91 -21.54 -3.01
C SER A 297 11.83 -20.42 -2.53
N LEU A 298 11.30 -19.20 -2.39
CA LEU A 298 12.06 -18.02 -1.97
C LEU A 298 12.43 -18.06 -0.48
N LEU A 299 11.52 -18.52 0.39
CA LEU A 299 11.71 -18.61 1.84
C LEU A 299 12.76 -19.66 2.22
N PHE A 300 12.57 -20.89 1.77
CA PHE A 300 13.30 -22.05 2.29
C PHE A 300 14.37 -22.56 1.32
N GLY A 301 14.40 -22.05 0.09
CA GLY A 301 15.11 -22.72 -0.99
C GLY A 301 14.53 -24.09 -1.33
N THR A 302 13.28 -24.36 -0.93
CA THR A 302 12.62 -25.63 -1.18
C THR A 302 11.10 -25.47 -1.37
N ASP A 303 10.55 -26.05 -2.44
CA ASP A 303 9.12 -25.96 -2.78
C ASP A 303 8.18 -26.82 -1.92
N ARG A 304 8.67 -27.51 -0.89
CA ARG A 304 7.82 -28.32 -0.01
C ARG A 304 8.34 -28.27 1.40
N ILE A 305 7.49 -27.80 2.32
CA ILE A 305 7.53 -28.28 3.69
C ILE A 305 7.39 -29.79 3.58
N ASP A 306 8.37 -30.54 4.05
CA ASP A 306 8.30 -32.00 4.11
C ASP A 306 6.98 -32.36 4.79
N PRO A 307 6.02 -33.03 4.12
CA PRO A 307 4.71 -33.31 4.73
C PRO A 307 4.87 -34.15 6.00
N ALA A 308 5.97 -34.90 6.15
CA ALA A 308 6.31 -35.63 7.37
C ALA A 308 6.72 -34.70 8.54
N LYS A 309 7.02 -33.43 8.27
CA LYS A 309 7.32 -32.39 9.26
C LYS A 309 6.17 -31.41 9.48
N LYS A 310 4.99 -31.61 8.87
CA LYS A 310 3.79 -30.89 9.33
C LYS A 310 3.60 -31.29 10.80
N PRO A 311 3.60 -30.33 11.76
CA PRO A 311 3.42 -30.67 13.16
C PRO A 311 2.10 -31.44 13.29
N ALA A 312 2.15 -32.64 13.87
CA ALA A 312 0.99 -33.51 14.04
C ALA A 312 -0.08 -32.94 15.00
N SER A 313 0.05 -31.67 15.43
CA SER A 313 -0.96 -30.98 16.19
C SER A 313 -2.15 -30.71 15.28
N GLY A 314 -3.20 -31.52 15.41
CA GLY A 314 -4.47 -31.42 14.70
C GLY A 314 -5.31 -30.18 15.04
N ASN A 315 -4.69 -29.01 15.21
CA ASN A 315 -5.38 -27.74 15.23
C ASN A 315 -5.51 -27.25 13.80
N SER A 316 -6.73 -27.27 13.28
CA SER A 316 -7.14 -26.87 11.93
C SER A 316 -6.87 -25.40 11.58
N GLU A 317 -6.28 -24.60 12.48
CA GLU A 317 -5.92 -23.21 12.21
C GLU A 317 -4.81 -23.08 11.15
N TYR A 318 -3.97 -24.12 10.96
CA TYR A 318 -2.93 -24.11 9.93
C TYR A 318 -3.44 -24.39 8.51
N GLU A 319 -4.66 -24.90 8.33
CA GLU A 319 -5.20 -25.16 6.99
C GLU A 319 -5.53 -23.85 6.22
N GLU A 320 -5.76 -22.75 6.94
CA GLU A 320 -5.93 -21.42 6.32
C GLU A 320 -4.59 -20.75 5.95
N GLU A 321 -3.46 -21.22 6.50
CA GLU A 321 -2.14 -20.60 6.28
C GLU A 321 -1.48 -20.97 4.94
N ASP A 322 -1.88 -22.09 4.33
CA ASP A 322 -1.20 -22.61 3.13
C ASP A 322 -1.54 -21.79 1.85
N ASN A 323 -2.59 -20.95 1.86
CA ASN A 323 -3.03 -20.16 0.70
C ASN A 323 -2.86 -18.66 0.89
N LEU A 324 -1.71 -18.23 1.40
CA LEU A 324 -1.40 -16.80 1.56
C LEU A 324 -0.62 -16.25 0.37
N SER A 325 -0.95 -15.03 0.00
CA SER A 325 -0.11 -14.21 -0.88
C SER A 325 1.01 -13.60 -0.05
N PHE A 326 2.15 -13.32 -0.66
CA PHE A 326 3.30 -12.76 0.03
C PHE A 326 3.70 -11.44 -0.59
N LEU A 327 3.88 -10.42 0.24
CA LEU A 327 4.60 -9.21 -0.14
C LEU A 327 6.09 -9.48 0.01
N VAL A 328 6.85 -9.14 -1.02
CA VAL A 328 8.31 -9.26 -1.07
C VAL A 328 8.91 -7.89 -1.37
N PHE A 329 9.85 -7.47 -0.55
CA PHE A 329 10.53 -6.17 -0.70
C PHE A 329 11.96 -6.26 -0.20
N ARG A 330 12.82 -5.32 -0.63
CA ARG A 330 14.22 -5.29 -0.18
C ARG A 330 14.32 -4.74 1.23
N GLU A 331 15.28 -5.25 2.00
CA GLU A 331 15.60 -4.77 3.35
C GLU A 331 16.02 -3.29 3.35
N ASP A 332 16.73 -2.85 2.32
CA ASP A 332 17.13 -1.44 2.11
C ASP A 332 16.03 -0.54 1.52
N GLN A 333 14.83 -1.10 1.27
CA GLN A 333 13.70 -0.40 0.66
C GLN A 333 14.00 0.28 -0.68
N GLU A 334 14.99 -0.22 -1.43
CA GLU A 334 15.16 0.15 -2.83
C GLU A 334 14.13 -0.57 -3.73
N ASN A 335 14.00 -0.11 -4.97
CA ASN A 335 13.09 -0.71 -5.93
C ASN A 335 13.46 -2.17 -6.21
N LEU A 336 12.46 -3.04 -6.09
CA LEU A 336 12.52 -4.45 -6.41
C LEU A 336 11.68 -4.74 -7.65
N LYS A 337 12.32 -5.20 -8.72
CA LYS A 337 11.64 -5.57 -9.96
C LYS A 337 11.07 -6.97 -9.86
N ARG A 338 9.90 -7.17 -10.47
CA ARG A 338 9.24 -8.47 -10.63
C ARG A 338 10.19 -9.58 -11.10
N GLN A 339 10.98 -9.31 -12.14
CA GLN A 339 11.89 -10.29 -12.75
C GLN A 339 12.99 -10.75 -11.80
N GLN A 340 13.42 -9.90 -10.85
CA GLN A 340 14.43 -10.28 -9.86
C GLN A 340 13.87 -11.35 -8.91
N VAL A 341 12.64 -11.15 -8.43
CA VAL A 341 11.98 -12.12 -7.54
C VAL A 341 11.69 -13.42 -8.27
N GLU A 342 11.18 -13.34 -9.50
CA GLU A 342 10.92 -14.51 -10.34
C GLU A 342 12.20 -15.34 -10.59
N ALA A 343 13.32 -14.67 -10.93
CA ALA A 343 14.62 -15.31 -11.10
C ALA A 343 15.12 -15.98 -9.81
N MET A 344 14.95 -15.33 -8.65
CA MET A 344 15.34 -15.92 -7.36
C MET A 344 14.50 -17.15 -6.99
N CYS A 345 13.19 -17.13 -7.25
CA CYS A 345 12.32 -18.29 -7.09
C CYS A 345 12.76 -19.45 -8.00
N ILE A 346 13.12 -19.18 -9.25
CA ILE A 346 13.67 -20.17 -10.19
C ILE A 346 15.00 -20.72 -9.67
N TYR A 347 15.92 -19.85 -9.24
CA TYR A 347 17.22 -20.25 -8.70
C TYR A 347 17.08 -21.15 -7.46
N GLY A 348 16.15 -20.83 -6.57
CA GLY A 348 15.82 -21.66 -5.41
C GLY A 348 15.43 -23.09 -5.77
N ARG A 349 14.58 -23.23 -6.80
CA ARG A 349 14.19 -24.53 -7.36
C ARG A 349 15.39 -25.31 -7.90
N PHE A 350 16.29 -24.65 -8.62
CA PHE A 350 17.50 -25.29 -9.16
C PHE A 350 18.47 -25.76 -8.07
N GLN A 351 18.72 -24.93 -7.06
CA GLN A 351 19.58 -25.28 -5.91
C GLN A 351 19.11 -26.56 -5.21
N LYS A 352 17.79 -26.72 -5.05
CA LYS A 352 17.18 -27.94 -4.50
C LYS A 352 17.49 -29.18 -5.35
N VAL A 353 17.34 -29.09 -6.68
CA VAL A 353 17.63 -30.20 -7.59
C VAL A 353 19.11 -30.60 -7.52
N LEU A 354 20.01 -29.61 -7.48
CA LEU A 354 21.45 -29.84 -7.33
C LEU A 354 21.80 -30.53 -6.02
N ARG A 355 21.25 -30.06 -4.89
CA ARG A 355 21.48 -30.68 -3.57
C ARG A 355 20.96 -32.12 -3.51
N ARG A 356 19.80 -32.41 -4.10
CA ARG A 356 19.27 -33.78 -4.20
C ARG A 356 20.16 -34.68 -5.04
N SER A 357 20.65 -34.17 -6.18
CA SER A 357 21.58 -34.91 -7.04
C SER A 357 22.90 -35.20 -6.31
N GLN A 358 23.46 -34.23 -5.61
CA GLN A 358 24.67 -34.41 -4.81
C GLN A 358 24.47 -35.38 -3.65
N ALA A 359 23.38 -35.25 -2.89
CA ALA A 359 23.05 -36.17 -1.80
C ALA A 359 22.86 -37.60 -2.30
N LYS A 360 22.20 -37.78 -3.46
CA LYS A 360 22.05 -39.10 -4.09
C LYS A 360 23.38 -39.69 -4.50
N LYS A 361 24.29 -38.90 -5.10
CA LYS A 361 25.65 -39.35 -5.45
C LYS A 361 26.46 -39.75 -4.22
N ILE A 362 26.32 -39.03 -3.10
CA ILE A 362 26.96 -39.38 -1.83
C ILE A 362 26.41 -40.70 -1.28
N ASP A 363 25.08 -40.89 -1.29
CA ASP A 363 24.44 -42.13 -0.84
C ASP A 363 24.82 -43.33 -1.73
N GLU A 364 24.79 -43.17 -3.05
CA GLU A 364 25.21 -44.20 -4.01
C GLU A 364 26.70 -44.55 -3.83
N GLY A 365 27.57 -43.55 -3.61
CA GLY A 365 28.98 -43.76 -3.29
C GLY A 365 29.19 -44.48 -1.95
N TYR A 366 28.40 -44.15 -0.93
CA TYR A 366 28.46 -44.78 0.39
C TYR A 366 27.98 -46.24 0.35
N ARG A 367 26.89 -46.54 -0.38
CA ARG A 367 26.42 -47.92 -0.61
C ARG A 367 27.43 -48.73 -1.38
N SER A 368 28.01 -48.17 -2.45
CA SER A 368 29.08 -48.82 -3.20
C SER A 368 30.29 -49.13 -2.32
N TRP A 369 30.66 -48.24 -1.40
CA TRP A 369 31.73 -48.49 -0.43
C TRP A 369 31.40 -49.59 0.59
N ILE A 370 30.16 -49.66 1.06
CA ILE A 370 29.68 -50.75 1.93
C ILE A 370 29.71 -52.09 1.20
N ASP A 371 29.21 -52.14 -0.04
CA ASP A 371 29.14 -53.35 -0.85
C ASP A 371 30.52 -53.82 -1.33
N ALA A 372 31.44 -52.87 -1.55
CA ALA A 372 32.83 -53.15 -1.92
C ALA A 372 33.72 -53.58 -0.75
N LYS A 373 33.22 -53.62 0.50
CA LYS A 373 34.00 -54.22 1.60
C LYS A 373 34.17 -55.72 1.34
N PRO A 374 35.39 -56.22 1.15
CA PRO A 374 35.61 -57.65 1.04
C PRO A 374 35.21 -58.32 2.36
N LEU A 375 34.50 -59.44 2.27
CA LEU A 375 34.08 -60.34 3.37
C LEU A 375 35.25 -60.95 4.19
N GLY A 376 36.43 -60.33 4.20
CA GLY A 376 37.67 -60.84 4.78
C GLY A 376 38.16 -60.15 6.06
N LEU A 377 37.47 -59.12 6.57
CA LEU A 377 37.85 -58.54 7.88
C LEU A 377 37.32 -59.43 9.01
N LYS A 378 38.19 -60.35 9.46
CA LYS A 378 38.05 -61.10 10.71
C LYS A 378 37.66 -60.15 11.83
N LYS A 379 36.63 -60.53 12.60
CA LYS A 379 36.19 -59.83 13.82
C LYS A 379 37.43 -59.43 14.66
N PRO A 380 37.54 -58.18 15.14
CA PRO A 380 38.54 -57.87 16.14
C PRO A 380 38.28 -58.74 17.36
N VAL A 381 39.31 -59.48 17.76
CA VAL A 381 39.36 -60.24 19.00
C VAL A 381 39.00 -59.30 20.14
N SER A 382 37.99 -59.69 20.93
CA SER A 382 37.62 -59.02 22.17
C SER A 382 38.82 -59.01 23.09
N THR A 383 39.50 -57.86 23.21
CA THR A 383 40.39 -57.61 24.32
C THR A 383 39.52 -57.14 25.48
N GLU A 384 39.47 -57.96 26.52
CA GLU A 384 38.91 -57.63 27.82
C GLU A 384 39.50 -56.31 28.30
N TRP A 385 38.67 -55.27 28.34
CA TRP A 385 38.99 -54.05 29.05
C TRP A 385 38.43 -54.18 30.46
N SER A 386 39.28 -54.68 31.34
CA SER A 386 39.06 -54.70 32.78
C SER A 386 38.97 -53.26 33.30
N GLY A 387 37.98 -53.04 34.18
CA GLY A 387 37.57 -51.73 34.61
C GLY A 387 38.63 -50.94 35.38
N ARG A 388 38.52 -49.62 35.27
CA ARG A 388 38.95 -48.69 36.32
C ARG A 388 37.97 -47.53 36.36
N GLY A 389 37.32 -47.40 37.52
CA GLY A 389 36.31 -46.40 37.79
C GLY A 389 36.88 -44.99 37.82
N VAL A 390 36.18 -44.06 37.16
CA VAL A 390 36.36 -42.63 37.33
C VAL A 390 35.21 -42.13 38.20
N LYS A 391 35.57 -41.67 39.41
CA LYS A 391 34.67 -41.02 40.36
C LYS A 391 34.19 -39.70 39.77
N ARG A 392 32.87 -39.48 39.74
CA ARG A 392 32.26 -38.16 39.52
C ARG A 392 32.59 -37.25 40.70
N ALA A 393 33.34 -36.19 40.46
CA ALA A 393 33.36 -35.03 41.33
C ALA A 393 32.11 -34.19 41.04
N ARG A 394 31.34 -33.91 42.10
CA ARG A 394 30.14 -33.10 42.13
C ARG A 394 30.60 -31.71 42.56
N GLU A 395 30.72 -30.78 41.62
CA GLU A 395 30.98 -29.37 41.95
C GLU A 395 29.67 -28.62 42.09
N SER A 396 29.56 -28.01 43.27
CA SER A 396 28.53 -27.10 43.75
C SER A 396 28.71 -25.69 43.18
N SER A 397 27.58 -24.99 43.07
CA SER A 397 27.31 -23.63 42.58
C SER A 397 28.20 -22.51 43.17
N PRO A 398 28.10 -21.27 42.63
CA PRO A 398 27.19 -20.34 43.32
C PRO A 398 26.39 -19.38 42.42
N SER A 399 25.22 -19.05 42.94
CA SER A 399 24.35 -17.92 42.61
C SER A 399 25.05 -16.57 42.85
N VAL A 400 24.86 -15.61 41.96
CA VAL A 400 25.06 -14.19 42.24
C VAL A 400 23.78 -13.43 41.90
N ASN A 401 23.39 -12.58 42.84
CA ASN A 401 22.16 -11.81 42.89
C ASN A 401 22.55 -10.35 43.17
N LYS A 402 21.72 -9.40 42.72
CA LYS A 402 21.71 -7.94 43.02
C LYS A 402 22.75 -7.10 42.24
N SER A 403 22.53 -5.84 41.86
CA SER A 403 21.42 -4.87 42.03
C SER A 403 21.70 -3.63 41.15
N SER A 404 20.62 -2.89 40.87
CA SER A 404 20.53 -1.47 40.47
C SER A 404 21.53 -0.51 41.14
N VAL A 405 22.03 0.49 40.39
CA VAL A 405 22.20 1.91 40.78
C VAL A 405 22.24 2.77 39.50
N GLU A 406 21.57 3.93 39.56
CA GLU A 406 21.43 4.99 38.55
C GLU A 406 22.64 5.96 38.53
N ASP A 407 22.55 6.94 37.63
CA ASP A 407 23.14 8.29 37.65
C ASP A 407 24.42 8.61 36.84
N GLU A 408 24.11 9.38 35.77
CA GLU A 408 24.59 10.74 35.46
C GLU A 408 26.00 11.02 34.89
N MET A 409 25.92 11.70 33.72
CA MET A 409 26.62 12.92 33.29
C MET A 409 28.09 12.90 32.80
N GLY A 410 28.31 13.69 31.74
CA GLY A 410 29.60 14.25 31.29
C GLY A 410 30.01 13.79 29.87
N GLU A 411 29.66 14.52 28.81
CA GLU A 411 30.39 15.65 28.20
C GLU A 411 31.53 15.26 27.23
N ASP A 412 31.47 15.94 26.07
CA ASP A 412 32.57 16.37 25.18
C ASP A 412 33.32 15.40 24.24
N ALA A 413 32.94 15.56 22.96
CA ALA A 413 33.72 16.23 21.91
C ALA A 413 34.88 15.52 21.16
N LEU A 414 34.85 15.79 19.84
CA LEU A 414 35.96 16.00 18.90
C LEU A 414 36.65 14.79 18.23
N LYS A 415 36.41 14.76 16.90
CA LYS A 415 37.38 14.76 15.78
C LYS A 415 38.02 13.45 15.31
N SER A 416 38.03 13.39 13.97
CA SER A 416 39.11 12.88 13.09
C SER A 416 39.25 11.37 13.05
N ASP A 417 39.78 10.74 12.02
CA ASP A 417 39.89 10.95 10.57
C ASP A 417 40.35 9.59 10.04
N LYS A 418 40.35 9.45 8.71
CA LYS A 418 41.24 8.58 7.92
C LYS A 418 40.96 7.07 7.79
N GLU A 419 40.67 6.77 6.51
CA GLU A 419 41.43 5.84 5.66
C GLU A 419 41.57 4.38 6.11
N VAL A 420 40.80 3.51 5.45
CA VAL A 420 41.33 2.21 5.01
C VAL A 420 40.99 2.04 3.53
N ALA A 421 42.00 2.26 2.69
CA ALA A 421 42.05 1.74 1.33
C ALA A 421 42.46 0.25 1.41
N GLY A 422 41.79 -0.62 0.63
CA GLY A 422 42.16 -2.03 0.62
C GLY A 422 41.31 -2.92 -0.29
N ALA A 423 41.66 -2.90 -1.59
CA ALA A 423 41.65 -4.04 -2.50
C ALA A 423 40.34 -4.82 -2.76
N ALA A 424 39.78 -4.61 -3.96
CA ALA A 424 39.26 -5.72 -4.78
C ALA A 424 39.24 -5.29 -6.26
N GLY A 425 40.25 -5.75 -7.00
CA GLY A 425 40.26 -5.72 -8.45
C GLY A 425 39.56 -6.94 -9.05
N LEU A 426 39.32 -6.83 -10.36
CA LEU A 426 38.92 -7.89 -11.31
C LEU A 426 37.45 -8.30 -11.30
N LEU A 427 36.67 -7.63 -12.17
CA LEU A 427 35.84 -8.24 -13.20
C LEU A 427 35.35 -7.12 -14.16
N ARG A 428 36.16 -6.82 -15.18
CA ARG A 428 35.71 -6.15 -16.42
C ARG A 428 35.72 -7.20 -17.51
N GLU A 429 34.58 -7.40 -18.16
CA GLU A 429 34.40 -7.35 -19.63
C GLU A 429 33.06 -7.97 -20.01
N HIS A 430 32.11 -7.11 -20.39
CA HIS A 430 31.15 -7.26 -21.50
C HIS A 430 29.96 -6.31 -21.25
N SER A 431 30.15 -5.03 -21.55
CA SER A 431 29.02 -4.13 -21.84
C SER A 431 29.11 -3.78 -23.32
N LEU A 432 28.16 -4.32 -24.07
CA LEU A 432 27.88 -3.96 -25.45
C LEU A 432 27.36 -2.52 -25.49
N ASN A 433 27.97 -1.75 -26.39
CA ASN A 433 27.47 -0.49 -26.93
C ASN A 433 25.99 -0.62 -27.33
N MET A 434 25.14 0.27 -26.83
CA MET A 434 24.06 0.82 -27.63
C MET A 434 23.99 2.33 -27.38
N ASN A 435 23.99 3.04 -28.50
CA ASN A 435 24.17 4.47 -28.65
C ASN A 435 23.09 5.29 -27.94
N THR A 436 23.55 6.29 -27.20
CA THR A 436 22.88 7.58 -27.04
C THR A 436 23.10 8.41 -28.30
N GLU A 437 22.04 8.73 -29.04
CA GLU A 437 21.92 9.96 -29.84
C GLU A 437 20.50 10.03 -30.41
N GLU A 438 19.62 10.79 -29.75
CA GLU A 438 18.59 11.57 -30.44
C GLU A 438 18.24 12.76 -29.54
N ALA A 439 18.86 13.90 -29.88
CA ALA A 439 18.61 15.18 -29.27
C ALA A 439 17.25 15.71 -29.73
N LEU A 440 16.41 16.06 -28.76
CA LEU A 440 15.22 16.89 -28.96
C LEU A 440 15.67 18.31 -29.33
N ASN A 441 15.62 18.65 -30.61
CA ASN A 441 15.40 20.03 -31.06
C ASN A 441 13.88 20.25 -31.12
N ILE A 442 13.34 20.91 -30.11
CA ILE A 442 12.04 21.58 -30.22
C ILE A 442 12.35 23.07 -30.12
N ASP A 443 12.32 23.71 -31.29
CA ASP A 443 12.37 25.16 -31.45
C ASP A 443 11.15 25.81 -30.79
N GLY A 444 11.44 26.85 -30.00
CA GLY A 444 10.65 28.06 -29.77
C GLY A 444 9.14 27.93 -29.56
N ASP A 445 8.71 27.90 -28.29
CA ASP A 445 7.40 28.42 -27.92
C ASP A 445 7.50 29.95 -27.71
N PRO A 446 6.63 30.76 -28.33
CA PRO A 446 6.61 32.21 -28.16
C PRO A 446 6.09 32.58 -26.77
N GLU A 447 6.67 33.64 -26.21
CA GLU A 447 6.20 34.27 -24.97
C GLU A 447 4.70 34.58 -25.04
N PRO A 448 3.93 34.38 -23.95
CA PRO A 448 2.53 34.77 -23.94
C PRO A 448 2.44 36.30 -23.95
N GLU A 449 1.89 36.85 -25.03
CA GLU A 449 1.50 38.25 -25.11
C GLU A 449 0.63 38.61 -23.90
N MET A 450 1.17 39.49 -23.04
CA MET A 450 0.40 40.14 -22.00
C MET A 450 -0.66 41.02 -22.68
N TRP A 451 -1.91 40.57 -22.61
CA TRP A 451 -3.06 41.38 -23.00
C TRP A 451 -3.20 42.56 -22.02
N VAL A 452 -2.84 43.75 -22.48
CA VAL A 452 -3.11 45.01 -21.78
C VAL A 452 -4.55 45.42 -22.11
N PRO A 453 -5.47 45.56 -21.13
CA PRO A 453 -6.82 46.01 -21.42
C PRO A 453 -6.78 47.49 -21.84
N GLY A 454 -7.16 47.73 -23.09
CA GLY A 454 -7.33 49.07 -23.66
C GLY A 454 -8.40 49.85 -22.91
N SER A 455 -7.99 51.00 -22.39
CA SER A 455 -8.86 52.06 -21.90
C SER A 455 -9.55 52.81 -23.05
N GLY A 456 -10.87 52.96 -22.95
CA GLY A 456 -11.65 53.98 -23.68
C GLY A 456 -12.66 53.40 -24.67
N HIS A 457 -13.79 54.03 -24.96
CA HIS A 457 -14.34 55.33 -24.59
C HIS A 457 -15.85 55.26 -24.83
N SER A 458 -16.57 56.07 -24.06
CA SER A 458 -17.95 56.52 -24.26
C SER A 458 -18.36 56.74 -25.73
N ARG A 459 -19.53 56.21 -26.10
CA ARG A 459 -20.67 56.98 -26.63
C ARG A 459 -21.97 56.21 -26.47
#